data_AF-A0A523TA59-F1
#
_entry.id   AF-A0A523TA59-F1
#
_cell.length_a   1.000
_cell.length_b   1.000
_cell.length_c   1.000
_cell.angle_alpha   90.00
_cell.angle_beta   90.00
_cell.angle_gamma   90.00
#
_symmetry.space_group_name_H-M   'P 1'
#
loop_
_entity.id
_entity.type
_entity.pdbx_description
1 polymer ?
#
loop_
_entity_poly.entity_id
_entity_poly.type
_entity_poly.pdbx_seq_one_letter_code
_entity_poly.pdbx_strand_id
1 'polypeptide(L)'
;MSESNRINPKKGKGIHKLTAGWASWRWLSGVSSKEKQWFLGTLMGRGNYEAWMTHLARGLQTSDFLLKFEGTADPWERSKLVGQKISELRKSYKDISIEQKAEMAKQAEVELKTGLELMGKDKKIIQELIALVDPPTSR
;
A
#
# COMPACT_ATOMS: atom_id res chain seq x y z
N MET A 1 -13.52 -20.29 36.00
CA MET A 1 -12.63 -20.55 34.85
C MET A 1 -13.43 -20.27 33.58
N SER A 2 -13.02 -19.27 32.80
CA SER A 2 -13.52 -19.06 31.43
C SER A 2 -12.35 -18.48 30.65
N GLU A 3 -11.71 -19.37 29.89
CA GLU A 3 -10.54 -19.10 29.08
C GLU A 3 -10.93 -18.42 27.76
N SER A 4 -9.99 -17.59 27.28
CA SER A 4 -9.71 -17.35 25.86
C SER A 4 -10.64 -16.41 25.09
N ASN A 5 -10.65 -15.14 25.52
CA ASN A 5 -10.91 -14.02 24.61
C ASN A 5 -9.69 -13.89 23.66
N ARG A 6 -9.70 -14.64 22.55
CA ARG A 6 -8.62 -14.59 21.53
C ARG A 6 -8.67 -13.24 20.82
N ILE A 7 -7.90 -12.29 21.33
CA ILE A 7 -7.51 -11.09 20.60
C ILE A 7 -6.71 -11.58 19.40
N ASN A 8 -7.35 -11.71 18.24
CA ASN A 8 -6.66 -11.95 16.98
C ASN A 8 -5.85 -10.67 16.68
N PRO A 9 -4.50 -10.68 16.79
CA PRO A 9 -3.74 -9.51 16.39
C PRO A 9 -4.00 -9.34 14.90
N LYS A 10 -4.59 -8.21 14.50
CA LYS A 10 -4.72 -7.83 13.10
C LYS A 10 -3.31 -7.85 12.52
N LYS A 11 -2.91 -8.96 11.87
CA LYS A 11 -1.65 -9.06 11.13
C LYS A 11 -1.73 -8.01 10.02
N GLY A 12 -1.22 -6.81 10.32
CA GLY A 12 -0.96 -5.82 9.29
C GLY A 12 -0.15 -6.51 8.21
N LYS A 13 -0.54 -6.32 6.94
CA LYS A 13 0.29 -6.77 5.82
C LYS A 13 1.68 -6.16 6.05
N GLY A 14 2.67 -7.00 6.36
CA GLY A 14 4.03 -6.56 6.66
C GLY A 14 4.61 -5.74 5.51
N ILE A 15 5.71 -5.01 5.78
CA ILE A 15 6.29 -4.04 4.85
C ILE A 15 6.64 -4.63 3.47
N HIS A 16 6.94 -5.93 3.42
CA HIS A 16 7.20 -6.69 2.17
C HIS A 16 6.02 -6.75 1.21
N LYS A 17 4.79 -6.55 1.69
CA LYS A 17 3.57 -6.54 0.86
C LYS A 17 3.07 -5.12 0.55
N LEU A 18 3.81 -4.09 0.96
CA LEU A 18 3.53 -2.72 0.60
C LEU A 18 4.01 -2.48 -0.83
N THR A 19 3.08 -2.31 -1.78
CA THR A 19 3.37 -1.88 -3.15
C THR A 19 2.89 -0.45 -3.36
N ALA A 20 3.49 0.26 -4.32
CA ALA A 20 3.09 1.63 -4.64
C ALA A 20 1.63 1.67 -5.10
N GLY A 21 1.25 0.77 -6.02
CA GLY A 21 -0.14 0.62 -6.45
C GLY A 21 -1.13 0.37 -5.30
N TRP A 22 -0.81 -0.52 -4.35
CA TRP A 22 -1.69 -0.82 -3.21
C TRP A 22 -1.82 0.37 -2.24
N ALA A 23 -0.72 1.08 -1.97
CA ALA A 23 -0.73 2.28 -1.14
C ALA A 23 -1.53 3.42 -1.78
N SER A 24 -1.37 3.63 -3.10
CA SER A 24 -2.16 4.57 -3.89
C SER A 24 -3.64 4.23 -3.86
N TRP A 25 -4.01 2.96 -4.06
CA TRP A 25 -5.40 2.51 -3.94
C TRP A 25 -5.99 2.78 -2.55
N ARG A 26 -5.25 2.48 -1.48
CA ARG A 26 -5.71 2.71 -0.10
C ARG A 26 -5.93 4.19 0.18
N TRP A 27 -5.05 5.04 -0.32
CA TRP A 27 -5.18 6.49 -0.21
C TRP A 27 -6.38 7.03 -0.98
N LEU A 28 -6.53 6.66 -2.25
CA LEU A 28 -7.67 7.07 -3.10
C LEU A 28 -9.02 6.58 -2.53
N SER A 29 -9.06 5.35 -2.02
CA SER A 29 -10.25 4.81 -1.36
C SER A 29 -10.61 5.58 -0.09
N GLY A 30 -9.59 5.97 0.70
CA GLY A 30 -9.77 6.83 1.87
C GLY A 30 -10.29 8.22 1.50
N VAL A 31 -9.79 8.82 0.42
CA VAL A 31 -10.27 10.11 -0.08
C VAL A 31 -11.71 10.02 -0.59
N SER A 32 -12.04 8.98 -1.37
CA SER A 32 -13.40 8.73 -1.85
C SER A 32 -14.40 8.60 -0.69
N SER A 33 -14.00 7.93 0.41
CA SER A 33 -14.83 7.75 1.60
C SER A 33 -15.13 9.02 2.40
N LYS A 34 -14.40 10.12 2.18
CA LYS A 34 -14.54 11.39 2.92
C LYS A 34 -15.27 12.49 2.15
N GLU A 35 -15.95 12.14 1.06
CA GLU A 35 -16.63 13.07 0.14
C GLU A 35 -15.75 14.20 -0.44
N LYS A 36 -16.32 14.91 -1.43
CA LYS A 36 -15.66 15.77 -2.45
C LYS A 36 -14.69 16.85 -1.97
N GLN A 37 -14.57 17.12 -0.67
CA GLN A 37 -13.75 18.20 -0.11
C GLN A 37 -12.25 18.11 -0.48
N TRP A 38 -11.72 16.91 -0.68
CA TRP A 38 -10.29 16.69 -0.98
C TRP A 38 -10.04 16.06 -2.35
N PHE A 39 -11.10 15.75 -3.10
CA PHE A 39 -11.02 14.90 -4.28
C PHE A 39 -10.22 15.52 -5.43
N LEU A 40 -10.48 16.78 -5.75
CA LEU A 40 -9.77 17.51 -6.81
C LEU A 40 -8.29 17.72 -6.49
N GLY A 41 -7.97 18.15 -5.26
CA GLY A 41 -6.57 18.32 -4.83
C GLY A 41 -5.78 17.00 -4.80
N THR A 42 -6.44 15.91 -4.43
CA THR A 42 -5.87 14.55 -4.44
C THR A 42 -5.59 14.08 -5.87
N LEU A 43 -6.52 14.32 -6.81
CA LEU A 43 -6.33 14.00 -8.23
C LEU A 43 -5.19 14.82 -8.85
N MET A 44 -5.15 16.13 -8.59
CA MET A 44 -4.09 17.00 -9.10
C MET A 44 -2.72 16.65 -8.51
N GLY A 45 -2.66 16.23 -7.25
CA GLY A 45 -1.44 15.80 -6.57
C GLY A 45 -1.04 14.34 -6.77
N ARG A 46 -1.86 13.55 -7.49
CA ARG A 46 -1.74 12.09 -7.57
C ARG A 46 -0.36 11.64 -8.04
N GLY A 47 0.15 12.22 -9.12
CA GLY A 47 1.44 11.84 -9.68
C GLY A 47 2.60 12.05 -8.71
N ASN A 48 2.59 13.13 -7.93
CA ASN A 48 3.62 13.39 -6.92
C ASN A 48 3.56 12.40 -5.76
N TYR A 49 2.34 12.01 -5.37
CA TYR A 49 2.15 10.99 -4.33
C TYR A 49 2.56 9.61 -4.84
N GLU A 50 2.16 9.24 -6.06
CA GLU A 50 2.56 8.00 -6.73
C GLU A 50 4.09 7.88 -6.85
N ALA A 51 4.75 8.94 -7.32
CA ALA A 51 6.21 9.00 -7.40
C ALA A 51 6.87 8.85 -6.03
N TRP A 52 6.35 9.52 -4.99
CA TRP A 52 6.84 9.37 -3.63
C TRP A 52 6.66 7.94 -3.11
N MET A 53 5.50 7.34 -3.34
CA MET A 53 5.22 5.97 -2.93
C MET A 53 6.11 4.94 -3.63
N THR A 54 6.38 5.12 -4.93
CA THR A 54 7.33 4.29 -5.68
C THR A 54 8.74 4.39 -5.09
N HIS A 55 9.22 5.61 -4.83
CA HIS A 55 10.54 5.83 -4.24
C HIS A 55 10.65 5.24 -2.83
N LEU A 56 9.62 5.43 -2.01
CA LEU A 56 9.56 4.90 -0.65
C LEU A 56 9.50 3.37 -0.63
N ALA A 57 8.67 2.75 -1.46
CA ALA A 57 8.56 1.29 -1.55
C ALA A 57 9.90 0.65 -1.97
N ARG A 58 10.55 1.20 -3.01
CA ARG A 58 11.88 0.74 -3.45
C ARG A 58 12.92 0.86 -2.33
N GLY A 59 12.94 2.00 -1.66
CA GLY A 59 13.89 2.27 -0.59
C GLY A 59 13.73 1.37 0.64
N LEU A 60 12.49 0.95 0.95
CA LEU A 60 12.19 0.02 2.05
C LEU A 60 12.32 -1.45 1.66
N GLN A 61 12.38 -1.76 0.36
CA GLN A 61 12.55 -3.12 -0.16
C GLN A 61 14.00 -3.45 -0.53
N THR A 62 14.95 -2.54 -0.33
CA THR A 62 16.37 -2.83 -0.52
C THR A 62 16.82 -3.98 0.39
N SER A 63 17.53 -4.96 -0.16
CA SER A 63 18.03 -6.15 0.56
C SER A 63 18.72 -5.80 1.86
N ASP A 64 19.60 -4.81 1.83
CA ASP A 64 20.41 -4.42 2.98
C ASP A 64 19.55 -3.88 4.13
N PHE A 65 18.50 -3.13 3.79
CA PHE A 65 17.55 -2.63 4.78
C PHE A 65 16.69 -3.76 5.34
N LEU A 66 16.18 -4.65 4.48
CA LEU A 66 15.32 -5.77 4.90
C LEU A 66 16.07 -6.72 5.83
N LEU A 67 17.32 -7.07 5.50
CA LEU A 67 18.16 -7.92 6.34
C LEU A 67 18.41 -7.30 7.72
N LYS A 68 18.69 -5.98 7.78
CA LYS A 68 18.85 -5.27 9.05
C LYS A 68 17.54 -5.19 9.85
N PHE A 69 16.43 -4.96 9.16
CA PHE A 69 15.11 -4.87 9.77
C PHE A 69 14.67 -6.21 10.38
N GLU A 70 14.85 -7.31 9.64
CA GLU A 70 14.54 -8.67 10.09
C GLU A 70 15.46 -9.12 11.23
N GLY A 71 16.76 -8.81 11.13
CA GLY A 71 17.76 -9.13 12.15
C GLY A 71 17.62 -8.34 13.46
N THR A 72 16.92 -7.22 13.47
CA THR A 72 16.65 -6.46 14.70
C THR A 72 15.54 -7.14 15.47
N ALA A 73 15.78 -7.60 16.71
CA ALA A 73 14.76 -8.29 17.51
C ALA A 73 13.78 -7.32 18.20
N ASP A 74 14.30 -6.17 18.65
CA ASP A 74 13.52 -5.20 19.43
C ASP A 74 12.52 -4.40 18.57
N PRO A 75 11.22 -4.38 18.91
CA PRO A 75 10.21 -3.62 18.17
C PRO A 75 10.45 -2.12 18.11
N TRP A 76 11.03 -1.53 19.16
CA TRP A 76 11.27 -0.09 19.21
C TRP A 76 12.41 0.31 18.28
N GLU A 77 13.53 -0.41 18.33
CA GLU A 77 14.64 -0.22 17.41
C GLU A 77 14.23 -0.51 15.95
N ARG A 78 13.35 -1.48 15.69
CA ARG A 78 12.75 -1.67 14.35
C ARG A 78 12.01 -0.43 13.86
N SER A 79 11.18 0.17 14.72
CA SER A 79 10.42 1.38 14.37
C SER A 79 11.34 2.56 14.07
N LYS A 80 12.36 2.75 14.90
CA LYS A 80 13.39 3.79 14.73
C LYS A 80 14.18 3.59 13.43
N LEU A 81 14.56 2.36 13.11
CA LEU A 81 15.27 2.01 11.88
C LEU A 81 14.44 2.33 10.62
N VAL A 82 13.13 2.04 10.64
CA VAL A 82 12.21 2.47 9.58
C VAL A 82 12.13 3.99 9.49
N GLY A 83 12.01 4.68 10.62
CA GLY A 83 11.95 6.15 10.67
C GLY A 83 13.20 6.82 10.10
N GLN A 84 14.39 6.31 10.44
CA GLN A 84 15.66 6.76 9.90
C GLN A 84 15.71 6.57 8.39
N LYS A 85 15.35 5.38 7.90
CA LYS A 85 15.31 5.09 6.45
C LYS A 85 14.34 6.00 5.70
N ILE A 86 13.15 6.23 6.25
CA ILE A 86 12.19 7.17 5.65
C ILE A 86 12.75 8.59 5.61
N SER A 87 13.46 9.03 6.65
CA SER A 87 14.10 10.34 6.66
C SER A 87 15.19 10.47 5.59
N GLU A 88 15.98 9.41 5.35
CA GLU A 88 16.97 9.36 4.27
C GLU A 88 16.28 9.42 2.89
N LEU A 89 15.25 8.61 2.69
CA LEU A 89 14.50 8.55 1.43
C LEU A 89 13.81 9.88 1.13
N ARG A 90 13.35 10.60 2.15
CA ARG A 90 12.79 11.94 1.98
C ARG A 90 13.83 12.93 1.47
N LYS A 91 15.08 12.86 1.97
CA LYS A 91 16.17 13.72 1.48
C LYS A 91 16.47 13.39 0.03
N SER A 92 16.72 12.13 -0.30
CA SER A 92 17.02 11.73 -1.67
C SER A 92 15.89 12.05 -2.65
N TYR A 93 14.62 11.94 -2.23
CA TYR A 93 13.48 12.29 -3.08
C TYR A 93 13.43 13.77 -3.48
N LYS A 94 13.95 14.67 -2.63
CA LYS A 94 14.03 16.09 -2.99
C LYS A 94 14.99 16.31 -4.14
N ASP A 95 16.07 15.53 -4.20
CA ASP A 95 17.14 15.67 -5.19
C ASP A 95 16.80 15.03 -6.55
N ILE A 96 15.74 14.22 -6.62
CA ILE A 96 15.26 13.59 -7.86
C ILE A 96 14.64 14.62 -8.80
N SER A 97 14.94 14.51 -10.10
CA SER A 97 14.40 15.40 -11.14
C SER A 97 12.89 15.24 -11.33
N ILE A 98 12.25 16.22 -11.97
CA ILE A 98 10.81 16.19 -12.23
C ILE A 98 10.46 15.07 -13.22
N GLU A 99 11.32 14.82 -14.20
CA GLU A 99 11.16 13.78 -15.22
C GLU A 99 11.22 12.38 -14.59
N GLN A 100 12.18 12.17 -13.67
CA GLN A 100 12.28 10.92 -12.93
C GLN A 100 11.07 10.69 -12.02
N LYS A 101 10.55 11.76 -11.40
CA LYS A 101 9.29 11.70 -10.62
C LYS A 101 8.11 11.31 -11.51
N ALA A 102 7.98 11.91 -12.69
CA ALA A 102 6.91 11.59 -13.64
C ALA A 102 6.97 10.12 -14.10
N GLU A 103 8.16 9.58 -14.37
CA GLU A 103 8.32 8.18 -14.75
C GLU A 103 7.97 7.23 -13.60
N MET A 104 8.38 7.55 -12.36
CA MET A 104 7.99 6.78 -11.18
C MET A 104 6.48 6.81 -10.92
N ALA A 105 5.81 7.93 -11.21
CA ALA A 105 4.37 8.04 -11.12
C ALA A 105 3.66 7.14 -12.14
N LYS A 106 4.13 7.16 -13.40
CA LYS A 106 3.62 6.31 -14.48
C LYS A 106 3.74 4.82 -14.15
N GLN A 107 4.86 4.41 -13.56
CA GLN A 107 5.07 3.04 -13.11
C GLN A 107 4.08 2.64 -12.01
N ALA A 108 3.86 3.50 -11.02
CA ALA A 108 2.85 3.27 -9.98
C ALA A 108 1.42 3.17 -10.56
N GLU A 109 1.11 3.96 -11.58
CA GLU A 109 -0.20 3.93 -12.24
C GLU A 109 -0.42 2.60 -12.99
N VAL A 110 0.62 2.07 -13.65
CA VAL A 110 0.56 0.74 -14.27
C VAL A 110 0.31 -0.33 -13.21
N GLU A 111 1.06 -0.33 -12.11
CA GLU A 111 0.86 -1.25 -11.00
C GLU A 111 -0.56 -1.16 -10.41
N LEU A 112 -1.08 0.06 -10.27
CA LEU A 112 -2.43 0.30 -9.78
C LEU A 112 -3.48 -0.30 -10.72
N LYS A 113 -3.38 -0.05 -12.03
CA LYS A 113 -4.31 -0.61 -13.03
C LYS A 113 -4.30 -2.13 -13.02
N THR A 114 -3.11 -2.74 -13.07
CA THR A 114 -2.97 -4.20 -12.99
C THR A 114 -3.53 -4.76 -11.68
N GLY A 115 -3.27 -4.10 -10.55
CA GLY A 115 -3.81 -4.50 -9.25
C GLY A 115 -5.34 -4.47 -9.21
N LEU A 116 -5.95 -3.43 -9.76
CA LEU A 116 -7.41 -3.30 -9.86
C LEU A 116 -8.04 -4.38 -10.75
N GLU A 117 -7.40 -4.70 -11.88
CA GLU A 117 -7.85 -5.76 -12.77
C GLU A 117 -7.85 -7.13 -12.07
N LEU A 118 -6.77 -7.45 -11.36
CA LEU A 118 -6.68 -8.69 -10.58
C LEU A 118 -7.74 -8.74 -9.48
N MET A 119 -7.92 -7.66 -8.72
CA MET A 119 -8.97 -7.58 -7.70
C MET A 119 -10.37 -7.72 -8.29
N GLY A 120 -10.60 -7.20 -9.50
CA GLY A 120 -11.85 -7.37 -10.22
C GLY A 120 -12.13 -8.83 -10.57
N LYS A 121 -11.10 -9.56 -11.03
CA LYS A 121 -11.18 -11.01 -11.29
C LYS A 121 -11.46 -11.79 -10.01
N ASP A 122 -10.72 -11.53 -8.94
CA ASP A 122 -10.90 -12.20 -7.65
C ASP A 122 -12.30 -11.98 -7.09
N LYS A 123 -12.80 -10.73 -7.15
CA LYS A 123 -14.16 -10.41 -6.72
C LYS A 123 -15.19 -11.23 -7.49
N LYS A 124 -15.04 -11.35 -8.81
CA LYS A 124 -15.95 -12.13 -9.64
C LYS A 124 -15.93 -13.60 -9.26
N ILE A 125 -14.74 -14.20 -9.10
CA ILE A 125 -14.58 -15.60 -8.69
C ILE A 125 -15.24 -15.84 -7.33
N ILE A 126 -15.02 -14.94 -6.36
CA ILE A 126 -15.65 -15.05 -5.03
C ILE A 126 -17.18 -14.99 -5.15
N GLN A 127 -17.72 -14.09 -5.98
CA GLN A 127 -19.17 -14.00 -6.20
C GLN A 127 -19.73 -15.26 -6.87
N GLU A 128 -19.01 -15.83 -7.84
CA GLU A 128 -19.36 -17.10 -8.50
C GLU A 128 -19.35 -18.26 -7.49
N LEU A 129 -18.33 -18.34 -6.62
CA LEU A 129 -18.26 -19.35 -5.55
C LEU A 129 -19.36 -19.19 -4.51
N ILE A 130 -19.68 -17.96 -4.09
CA ILE A 130 -20.79 -17.69 -3.18
C ILE A 130 -22.10 -18.16 -3.81
N ALA A 131 -22.36 -17.84 -5.08
CA ALA A 131 -23.57 -18.25 -5.77
C ALA A 131 -23.72 -19.78 -5.92
N LEU A 132 -22.62 -20.55 -5.87
CA LEU A 132 -22.66 -22.01 -5.87
C LEU A 132 -22.99 -22.61 -4.51
N VAL A 133 -22.57 -21.96 -3.41
CA VAL A 133 -22.78 -22.45 -2.04
C VAL A 133 -24.09 -21.92 -1.44
N ASP A 134 -24.44 -20.68 -1.77
CA ASP A 134 -25.61 -19.96 -1.30
C ASP A 134 -26.22 -19.20 -2.50
N PRO A 135 -26.98 -19.90 -3.36
CA PRO A 135 -27.53 -19.32 -4.58
C PRO A 135 -28.43 -18.14 -4.21
N PRO A 136 -28.29 -16.98 -4.89
CA PRO A 136 -29.10 -15.81 -4.58
C PRO A 136 -30.57 -16.19 -4.71
N THR A 137 -31.33 -16.08 -3.61
CA THR A 137 -32.79 -16.26 -3.63
C THR A 137 -33.37 -15.31 -4.66
N SER A 138 -33.88 -15.88 -5.76
CA SER A 138 -34.63 -15.18 -6.78
C SER A 138 -35.78 -14.42 -6.10
N ARG A 139 -35.74 -13.09 -6.17
CA ARG A 139 -36.93 -12.23 -6.03
C ARG A 139 -37.06 -11.40 -7.29
#